data_AF-A0A519MCH6-F1
#
_entry.id   AF-A0A519MCH6-F1
#
_cell.length_a   1.000
_cell.length_b   1.000
_cell.length_c   1.000
_cell.angle_alpha   90.00
_cell.angle_beta   90.00
_cell.angle_gamma   90.00
#
_symmetry.space_group_name_H-M   'P 1'
#
loop_
_entity.id
_entity.type
_entity.pdbx_description
1 polymer ?
#
loop_
_entity_poly.entity_id
_entity_poly.type
_entity_poly.pdbx_seq_one_letter_code
_entity_poly.pdbx_strand_id
1 'polypeptide(L)'
;DYFHRKSALVDKNDKFHADNDERAIFFCKGVLETVKKLGWSPDIVHCNDWMTSLIPLYLKTTYKKDPVFKDAKSVFTVYNNEFLDKFEGNLVEKAKMLDIDDEMLKELKSNDFSGFVKLGMQYADTVVRSDEDFSDNLNGLFQEYASRKRLSQVAADENLLSSYQALYDELSH
;
A
#
# COMPACT_ATOMS: atom_id res chain seq x y z
N ASP A 1 20.17 9.89 3.04
CA ASP A 1 20.11 9.06 1.82
C ASP A 1 19.53 7.70 2.19
N TYR A 2 18.42 7.31 1.55
CA TYR A 2 17.46 6.34 2.09
C TYR A 2 17.73 4.87 1.70
N PHE A 3 18.39 4.61 0.57
CA PHE A 3 18.42 3.27 -0.06
C PHE A 3 19.81 2.66 -0.23
N HIS A 4 20.82 3.17 0.47
CA HIS A 4 22.19 2.59 0.43
C HIS A 4 22.38 1.39 1.37
N ARG A 5 21.42 1.11 2.25
CA ARG A 5 21.53 0.07 3.28
C ARG A 5 21.11 -1.30 2.72
N LYS A 6 21.80 -2.36 3.14
CA LYS A 6 21.45 -3.75 2.76
C LYS A 6 20.20 -4.28 3.46
N SER A 7 19.87 -3.74 4.62
CA SER A 7 18.76 -4.20 5.45
C SER A 7 17.49 -3.38 5.19
N ALA A 8 16.34 -4.05 5.04
CA ALA A 8 15.09 -3.39 4.69
C ALA A 8 14.35 -2.79 5.89
N LEU A 9 14.14 -3.54 6.97
CA LEU A 9 13.25 -3.15 8.08
C LEU A 9 13.99 -2.92 9.41
N VAL A 10 14.90 -3.83 9.75
CA VAL A 10 15.69 -3.79 11.00
C VAL A 10 17.18 -3.76 10.70
N ASP A 11 18.01 -3.30 11.63
CA ASP A 11 19.46 -3.36 11.52
C ASP A 11 20.02 -4.76 11.85
N LYS A 12 21.35 -4.88 11.89
CA LYS A 12 22.03 -6.16 12.20
C LYS A 12 21.83 -6.68 13.63
N ASN A 13 21.24 -5.87 14.51
CA ASN A 13 20.91 -6.20 15.89
C ASN A 13 19.39 -6.26 16.10
N ASP A 14 18.61 -6.45 15.02
CA ASP A 14 17.14 -6.50 15.01
C ASP A 14 16.46 -5.21 15.48
N LYS A 15 17.14 -4.06 15.41
CA LYS A 15 16.54 -2.77 15.76
C LYS A 15 15.80 -2.16 14.56
N PHE A 16 14.54 -1.79 14.73
CA PHE A 16 13.74 -1.10 13.72
C PHE A 16 14.40 0.20 13.24
N HIS A 17 14.48 0.39 11.92
CA HIS A 17 15.02 1.64 11.36
C HIS A 17 14.04 2.79 11.59
N ALA A 18 14.50 3.86 12.25
CA ALA A 18 13.68 5.03 12.58
C ALA A 18 13.13 5.78 11.34
N ASP A 19 13.74 5.58 10.17
CA ASP A 19 13.34 6.21 8.89
C ASP A 19 12.50 5.28 8.00
N ASN A 20 11.99 4.16 8.51
CA ASN A 20 11.20 3.21 7.72
C ASN A 20 9.94 3.86 7.10
N ASP A 21 9.26 4.73 7.85
CA ASP A 21 8.12 5.50 7.36
C ASP A 21 8.52 6.51 6.29
N GLU A 22 9.60 7.26 6.51
CA GLU A 22 10.10 8.24 5.55
C GLU A 22 10.50 7.57 4.24
N ARG A 23 11.10 6.38 4.32
CA ARG A 23 11.45 5.55 3.17
C ARG A 23 10.22 5.06 2.40
N ALA A 24 9.18 4.59 3.10
CA ALA A 24 7.93 4.19 2.48
C ALA A 24 7.23 5.37 1.77
N ILE A 25 7.14 6.51 2.45
CA ILE A 25 6.55 7.74 1.89
C ILE A 25 7.34 8.21 0.66
N PHE A 26 8.67 8.27 0.78
CA PHE A 26 9.54 8.68 -0.32
C PHE A 26 9.40 7.74 -1.52
N PHE A 27 9.35 6.43 -1.30
CA PHE A 27 9.16 5.43 -2.36
C PHE A 27 7.83 5.66 -3.09
N CYS A 28 6.72 5.77 -2.35
CA CYS A 28 5.39 6.00 -2.93
C CYS A 28 5.34 7.27 -3.78
N LYS A 29 5.88 8.38 -3.27
CA LYS A 29 5.97 9.66 -3.99
C LYS A 29 6.86 9.55 -5.22
N GLY A 30 8.04 8.94 -5.06
CA GLY A 30 9.05 8.82 -6.11
C GLY A 30 8.60 7.98 -7.30
N VAL A 31 7.92 6.85 -7.05
CA VAL A 31 7.42 5.97 -8.12
C VAL A 31 6.36 6.66 -8.96
N LEU A 32 5.37 7.31 -8.33
CA LEU A 32 4.31 8.02 -9.06
C LEU A 32 4.87 9.19 -9.88
N GLU A 33 5.77 9.99 -9.30
CA GLU A 33 6.43 11.07 -10.04
C GLU A 33 7.30 10.54 -11.20
N THR A 34 7.93 9.38 -11.03
CA THR A 34 8.73 8.75 -12.09
C THR A 34 7.85 8.28 -13.24
N VAL A 35 6.77 7.55 -12.95
CA VAL A 35 5.81 7.08 -13.98
C VAL A 35 5.20 8.26 -14.74
N LYS A 36 4.82 9.33 -14.02
CA LYS A 36 4.35 10.58 -14.62
C LYS A 36 5.37 11.20 -15.57
N LYS A 37 6.64 11.30 -15.15
CA LYS A 37 7.73 11.86 -15.98
C LYS A 37 8.02 11.03 -17.23
N LEU A 38 7.85 9.72 -17.15
CA LEU A 38 8.00 8.82 -18.29
C LEU A 38 6.81 8.92 -19.26
N GLY A 39 5.69 9.53 -18.86
CA GLY A 39 4.49 9.63 -19.68
C GLY A 39 3.85 8.27 -19.98
N TRP A 40 4.13 7.26 -19.14
CA TRP A 40 3.59 5.91 -19.29
C TRP A 40 2.32 5.79 -18.46
N SER A 41 1.16 5.67 -19.10
CA SER A 41 -0.13 5.48 -18.44
C SER A 41 -0.36 4.00 -18.09
N PRO A 42 -0.31 3.60 -16.81
CA PRO A 42 -0.59 2.22 -16.43
C PRO A 42 -2.10 1.97 -16.36
N ASP A 43 -2.53 0.80 -16.81
CA ASP A 43 -3.89 0.32 -16.54
C ASP A 43 -4.05 -0.10 -15.07
N ILE A 44 -3.00 -0.71 -14.50
CA ILE A 44 -2.99 -1.25 -13.14
C ILE A 44 -1.72 -0.84 -12.41
N VAL A 45 -1.90 -0.36 -11.18
CA VAL A 45 -0.82 -0.13 -10.20
C VAL A 45 -0.99 -1.13 -9.06
N HIS A 46 -0.14 -2.16 -9.05
CA HIS A 46 -0.17 -3.17 -8.01
C HIS A 46 0.80 -2.83 -6.89
N CYS A 47 0.23 -2.51 -5.74
CA CYS A 47 0.89 -2.14 -4.50
C CYS A 47 1.09 -3.39 -3.63
N ASN A 48 2.34 -3.65 -3.24
CA ASN A 48 2.71 -4.78 -2.41
C ASN A 48 3.02 -4.28 -0.99
N ASP A 49 2.12 -4.57 -0.05
CA ASP A 49 2.26 -4.34 1.38
C ASP A 49 2.39 -2.87 1.84
N TRP A 50 2.49 -2.68 3.14
CA TRP A 50 2.49 -1.43 3.90
C TRP A 50 3.42 -0.36 3.32
N MET A 51 4.60 -0.73 2.79
CA MET A 51 5.54 0.25 2.19
C MET A 51 4.97 0.97 0.97
N THR A 52 3.95 0.40 0.34
CA THR A 52 3.30 0.93 -0.87
C THR A 52 1.87 1.42 -0.61
N SER A 53 1.39 1.38 0.65
CA SER A 53 -0.02 1.57 0.96
C SER A 53 -0.54 2.99 0.77
N LEU A 54 0.35 3.97 0.60
CA LEU A 54 0.00 5.35 0.28
C LEU A 54 -0.33 5.56 -1.20
N ILE A 55 0.15 4.68 -2.09
CA ILE A 55 -0.04 4.81 -3.53
C ILE A 55 -1.54 4.84 -3.90
N PRO A 56 -2.40 3.92 -3.41
CA PRO A 56 -3.83 3.98 -3.72
C PRO A 56 -4.49 5.30 -3.30
N LEU A 57 -4.17 5.82 -2.10
CA LEU A 57 -4.66 7.12 -1.65
C LEU A 57 -4.24 8.22 -2.62
N TYR A 58 -2.96 8.28 -2.98
CA TYR A 58 -2.42 9.30 -3.87
C TYR A 58 -3.06 9.24 -5.26
N LEU A 59 -3.28 8.04 -5.81
CA LEU A 59 -4.00 7.83 -7.07
C LEU A 59 -5.44 8.36 -7.01
N LYS A 60 -6.15 8.15 -5.88
CA LYS A 60 -7.54 8.62 -5.71
C LYS A 60 -7.67 10.10 -5.31
N THR A 61 -6.56 10.78 -5.02
CA THR A 61 -6.54 12.19 -4.57
C THR A 61 -5.67 13.03 -5.50
N THR A 62 -4.40 13.24 -5.15
CA THR A 62 -3.47 14.13 -5.85
C THR A 62 -3.29 13.80 -7.33
N TYR A 63 -3.29 12.51 -7.70
CA TYR A 63 -3.11 12.10 -9.10
C TYR A 63 -4.43 11.77 -9.82
N LYS A 64 -5.59 11.94 -9.16
CA LYS A 64 -6.89 11.52 -9.70
C LYS A 64 -7.22 12.13 -11.06
N LYS A 65 -6.82 13.38 -11.28
CA LYS A 65 -7.09 14.15 -12.51
C LYS A 65 -5.90 14.17 -13.47
N ASP A 66 -4.80 13.50 -13.12
CA ASP A 66 -3.63 13.45 -13.96
C ASP A 66 -3.91 12.50 -15.16
N PRO A 67 -3.71 12.95 -16.42
CA PRO A 67 -3.95 12.11 -17.59
C PRO A 67 -3.18 10.78 -17.59
N VAL A 68 -2.03 10.72 -16.91
CA VAL A 68 -1.23 9.51 -16.78
C VAL A 68 -1.95 8.44 -15.95
N PHE A 69 -2.67 8.85 -14.90
CA PHE A 69 -3.23 7.94 -13.89
C PHE A 69 -4.76 7.91 -13.84
N LYS A 70 -5.46 8.78 -14.56
CA LYS A 70 -6.92 8.96 -14.46
C LYS A 70 -7.74 7.67 -14.58
N ASP A 71 -7.25 6.72 -15.37
CA ASP A 71 -7.93 5.46 -15.66
C ASP A 71 -7.32 4.28 -14.88
N ALA A 72 -6.19 4.49 -14.18
CA ALA A 72 -5.46 3.45 -13.47
C ALA A 72 -6.27 2.85 -12.32
N LYS A 73 -6.30 1.52 -12.25
CA LYS A 73 -6.82 0.77 -11.10
C LYS A 73 -5.69 0.43 -10.14
N SER A 74 -6.04 0.29 -8.86
CA SER A 74 -5.10 -0.05 -7.81
C SER A 74 -5.43 -1.38 -7.16
N VAL A 75 -4.45 -2.28 -7.13
CA VAL A 75 -4.50 -3.54 -6.37
C VAL A 75 -3.58 -3.40 -5.17
N PHE A 76 -4.01 -3.84 -4.00
CA PHE A 76 -3.19 -3.84 -2.79
C PHE A 76 -3.11 -5.23 -2.18
N THR A 77 -1.93 -5.87 -2.25
CA THR A 77 -1.69 -7.17 -1.62
C THR A 77 -1.15 -6.98 -0.21
N VAL A 78 -1.77 -7.67 0.76
CA VAL A 78 -1.33 -7.72 2.16
C VAL A 78 -0.67 -9.07 2.41
N TYR A 79 0.53 -9.05 3.00
CA TYR A 79 1.25 -10.26 3.41
C TYR A 79 1.18 -10.47 4.93
N ASN A 80 1.42 -11.71 5.37
CA ASN A 80 1.44 -12.06 6.78
C ASN A 80 2.83 -11.79 7.39
N ASN A 81 3.23 -10.52 7.46
CA ASN A 81 4.56 -10.07 7.91
C ASN A 81 4.49 -8.90 8.91
N GLU A 82 3.43 -8.88 9.72
CA GLU A 82 3.21 -7.87 10.75
C GLU A 82 4.40 -7.71 11.70
N PHE A 83 4.68 -6.46 12.08
CA PHE A 83 5.65 -6.09 13.11
C PHE A 83 4.99 -5.21 14.19
N LEU A 84 5.54 -5.26 15.40
CA LEU A 84 4.98 -4.59 16.58
C LEU A 84 5.55 -3.19 16.81
N ASP A 85 6.67 -2.85 16.17
CA ASP A 85 7.31 -1.54 16.29
C ASP A 85 6.40 -0.41 15.80
N LYS A 86 6.51 0.75 16.46
CA LYS A 86 5.82 1.98 16.09
C LYS A 86 6.75 2.89 15.29
N PHE A 87 6.17 3.65 14.37
CA PHE A 87 6.87 4.70 13.65
C PHE A 87 6.99 5.97 14.49
N GLU A 88 8.07 6.72 14.29
CA GLU A 88 8.34 7.96 15.03
C GLU A 88 7.75 9.20 14.35
N GLY A 89 7.25 10.13 15.17
CA GLY A 89 6.73 11.42 14.71
C GLY A 89 5.29 11.38 14.22
N ASN A 90 4.95 12.34 13.36
CA ASN A 90 3.59 12.52 12.84
C ASN A 90 3.49 12.00 11.40
N LEU A 91 3.02 10.76 11.23
CA LEU A 91 2.83 10.16 9.91
C LEU A 91 1.86 10.93 9.02
N VAL A 92 0.82 11.55 9.61
CA VAL A 92 -0.17 12.34 8.87
C VAL A 92 0.54 13.52 8.19
N GLU A 93 1.35 14.27 8.93
CA GLU A 93 2.13 15.39 8.37
C GLU A 93 3.13 14.93 7.31
N LYS A 94 3.88 13.85 7.55
CA LYS A 94 4.88 13.33 6.61
C LYS A 94 4.24 12.86 5.29
N ALA A 95 3.08 12.21 5.38
CA ALA A 95 2.39 11.62 4.22
C ALA A 95 1.53 12.61 3.43
N LYS A 96 1.15 13.75 4.02
CA LYS A 96 0.22 14.71 3.40
C LYS A 96 0.71 15.23 2.05
N MET A 97 -0.24 15.41 1.13
CA MET A 97 -0.10 16.11 -0.15
C MET A 97 -1.16 17.21 -0.24
N LEU A 98 -1.06 18.08 -1.26
CA LEU A 98 -1.92 19.26 -1.41
C LEU A 98 -3.42 18.94 -1.38
N ASP A 99 -3.83 17.85 -2.05
CA ASP A 99 -5.24 17.44 -2.20
C ASP A 99 -5.71 16.44 -1.14
N ILE A 100 -4.98 16.32 -0.03
CA ILE A 100 -5.24 15.33 1.03
C ILE A 100 -5.44 16.08 2.35
N ASP A 101 -6.59 15.88 2.97
CA ASP A 101 -6.88 16.35 4.32
C ASP A 101 -6.47 15.33 5.39
N ASP A 102 -6.45 15.73 6.65
CA ASP A 102 -6.00 14.88 7.76
C ASP A 102 -6.98 13.74 8.06
N GLU A 103 -8.26 13.87 7.67
CA GLU A 103 -9.27 12.83 7.88
C GLU A 103 -9.06 11.67 6.92
N MET A 104 -8.63 11.95 5.69
CA MET A 104 -8.20 10.93 4.73
C MET A 104 -7.00 10.11 5.21
N LEU A 105 -6.19 10.66 6.12
CA LEU A 105 -5.00 10.03 6.68
C LEU A 105 -5.20 9.49 8.10
N LYS A 106 -6.44 9.46 8.62
CA LYS A 106 -6.71 9.14 10.02
C LYS A 106 -6.16 7.79 10.48
N GLU A 107 -6.10 6.80 9.59
CA GLU A 107 -5.58 5.48 9.92
C GLU A 107 -4.11 5.54 10.33
N LEU A 108 -3.34 6.49 9.78
CA LEU A 108 -1.92 6.68 10.14
C LEU A 108 -1.72 7.26 11.54
N LYS A 109 -2.78 7.74 12.22
CA LYS A 109 -2.67 8.22 13.61
C LYS A 109 -2.29 7.10 14.59
N SER A 110 -2.46 5.83 14.21
CA SER A 110 -2.01 4.70 15.02
C SER A 110 -0.48 4.58 15.08
N ASN A 111 0.25 5.21 14.14
CA ASN A 111 1.70 5.11 13.99
C ASN A 111 2.22 3.66 13.96
N ASP A 112 1.48 2.72 13.38
CA ASP A 112 1.88 1.31 13.24
C ASP A 112 1.62 0.75 11.83
N PHE A 113 2.09 -0.49 11.65
CA PHE A 113 1.81 -1.33 10.50
C PHE A 113 0.31 -1.38 10.14
N SER A 114 -0.57 -1.56 11.14
CA SER A 114 -2.02 -1.65 10.90
C SER A 114 -2.58 -0.37 10.28
N GLY A 115 -2.10 0.81 10.69
CA GLY A 115 -2.50 2.10 10.12
C GLY A 115 -2.16 2.20 8.64
N PHE A 116 -0.95 1.78 8.25
CA PHE A 116 -0.56 1.72 6.83
C PHE A 116 -1.42 0.72 6.05
N VAL A 117 -1.62 -0.49 6.57
CA VAL A 117 -2.42 -1.54 5.89
C VAL A 117 -3.87 -1.10 5.71
N LYS A 118 -4.52 -0.57 6.77
CA LYS A 118 -5.88 -0.03 6.71
C LYS A 118 -6.00 1.06 5.65
N LEU A 119 -5.04 1.98 5.58
CA LEU A 119 -5.04 3.04 4.57
C LEU A 119 -4.96 2.49 3.14
N GLY A 120 -4.07 1.51 2.90
CA GLY A 120 -3.97 0.84 1.59
C GLY A 120 -5.27 0.16 1.20
N MET A 121 -5.87 -0.59 2.13
CA MET A 121 -7.15 -1.28 1.94
C MET A 121 -8.31 -0.32 1.69
N GLN A 122 -8.32 0.83 2.36
CA GLN A 122 -9.37 1.84 2.22
C GLN A 122 -9.42 2.43 0.80
N TYR A 123 -8.27 2.70 0.20
CA TYR A 123 -8.19 3.43 -1.07
C TYR A 123 -7.98 2.55 -2.30
N ALA A 124 -7.55 1.29 -2.14
CA ALA A 124 -7.43 0.35 -3.24
C ALA A 124 -8.79 0.03 -3.91
N ASP A 125 -8.74 -0.32 -5.19
CA ASP A 125 -9.90 -0.84 -5.93
C ASP A 125 -10.13 -2.32 -5.59
N THR A 126 -9.07 -3.08 -5.34
CA THR A 126 -9.15 -4.46 -4.85
C THR A 126 -8.04 -4.74 -3.84
N VAL A 127 -8.39 -5.44 -2.76
CA VAL A 127 -7.42 -5.95 -1.78
C VAL A 127 -7.21 -7.43 -2.02
N VAL A 128 -5.96 -7.87 -2.04
CA VAL A 128 -5.57 -9.27 -2.18
C VAL A 128 -4.96 -9.76 -0.88
N ARG A 129 -5.44 -10.91 -0.41
CA ARG A 129 -4.80 -11.70 0.65
C ARG A 129 -3.78 -12.62 -0.01
N SER A 130 -2.51 -12.54 0.42
CA SER A 130 -1.43 -13.37 -0.14
C SER A 130 -1.42 -14.82 0.35
N ASP A 131 -2.19 -15.11 1.40
CA ASP A 131 -2.22 -16.39 2.11
C ASP A 131 -3.66 -16.69 2.59
N GLU A 132 -3.88 -17.87 3.14
CA GLU A 132 -5.12 -18.21 3.84
C GLU A 132 -4.99 -17.92 5.34
N ASP A 133 -3.80 -18.18 5.88
CA ASP A 133 -3.49 -18.11 7.30
C ASP A 133 -2.79 -16.80 7.65
N PHE A 134 -3.55 -15.89 8.27
CA PHE A 134 -3.09 -14.59 8.75
C PHE A 134 -3.12 -14.50 10.28
N SER A 135 -2.36 -13.56 10.85
CA SER A 135 -2.49 -13.20 12.27
C SER A 135 -3.92 -12.80 12.62
N ASP A 136 -4.33 -13.02 13.88
CA ASP A 136 -5.66 -12.60 14.35
C ASP A 136 -5.93 -11.11 14.13
N ASN A 137 -4.88 -10.27 14.27
CA ASN A 137 -4.99 -8.85 14.00
C ASN A 137 -5.32 -8.59 12.52
N LEU A 138 -4.55 -9.15 11.59
CA LEU A 138 -4.79 -9.00 10.15
C LEU A 138 -6.16 -9.55 9.73
N ASN A 139 -6.58 -10.69 10.29
CA ASN A 139 -7.93 -11.22 10.09
C ASN A 139 -9.02 -10.24 10.56
N GLY A 140 -8.82 -9.60 11.72
CA GLY A 140 -9.69 -8.52 12.19
C GLY A 140 -9.75 -7.34 11.23
N LEU A 141 -8.61 -6.93 10.67
CA LEU A 141 -8.56 -5.87 9.64
C LEU A 141 -9.35 -6.26 8.39
N PHE A 142 -9.20 -7.48 7.88
CA PHE A 142 -9.96 -7.93 6.70
C PHE A 142 -11.46 -7.96 6.97
N GLN A 143 -11.89 -8.42 8.15
CA GLN A 143 -13.30 -8.44 8.53
C GLN A 143 -13.90 -7.03 8.61
N GLU A 144 -13.15 -6.05 9.15
CA GLU A 144 -13.58 -4.64 9.20
C GLU A 144 -13.87 -4.09 7.79
N TYR A 145 -13.08 -4.48 6.79
CA TYR A 145 -13.15 -3.96 5.43
C TYR A 145 -13.98 -4.79 4.44
N ALA A 146 -14.29 -6.06 4.77
CA ALA A 146 -15.05 -6.97 3.92
C ALA A 146 -16.43 -6.42 3.51
N SER A 147 -17.04 -5.59 4.35
CA SER A 147 -18.34 -4.96 4.06
C SER A 147 -18.27 -3.75 3.12
N ARG A 148 -17.07 -3.18 2.91
CA ARG A 148 -16.86 -1.91 2.21
C ARG A 148 -16.15 -2.06 0.86
N LYS A 149 -15.42 -3.15 0.68
CA LYS A 149 -14.50 -3.34 -0.43
C LYS A 149 -14.51 -4.78 -0.92
N ARG A 150 -14.16 -4.93 -2.19
CA ARG A 150 -13.88 -6.24 -2.76
C ARG A 150 -12.58 -6.79 -2.16
N LEU A 151 -12.71 -7.91 -1.48
CA LEU A 151 -11.60 -8.74 -1.06
C LEU A 151 -11.46 -9.89 -2.06
N SER A 152 -10.30 -9.98 -2.69
CA SER A 152 -9.90 -11.11 -3.50
C SER A 152 -8.88 -11.93 -2.70
N GLN A 153 -8.86 -13.23 -2.96
CA GLN A 153 -7.84 -14.12 -2.44
C GLN A 153 -7.12 -14.72 -3.63
N VAL A 154 -5.80 -14.66 -3.61
CA VAL A 154 -4.95 -15.30 -4.62
C VAL A 154 -4.17 -16.35 -3.86
N ALA A 155 -4.50 -17.62 -4.09
CA ALA A 155 -3.81 -18.72 -3.42
C ALA A 155 -2.33 -18.72 -3.81
N ALA A 156 -1.44 -18.89 -2.83
CA ALA A 156 -0.01 -19.10 -3.03
C ALA A 156 0.30 -20.53 -3.52
N ASP A 157 -0.51 -21.04 -4.44
CA ASP A 157 -0.38 -22.37 -5.03
C ASP A 157 0.16 -22.30 -6.48
N GLU A 158 0.17 -23.44 -7.18
CA GLU A 158 0.62 -23.52 -8.57
C GLU A 158 -0.19 -22.63 -9.54
N ASN A 159 -1.35 -22.11 -9.12
CA ASN A 159 -2.23 -21.25 -9.91
C ASN A 159 -2.06 -19.74 -9.61
N LEU A 160 -1.06 -19.34 -8.82
CA LEU A 160 -0.83 -17.95 -8.44
C LEU A 160 -0.79 -17.00 -9.65
N LEU A 161 -0.03 -17.37 -10.69
CA LEU A 161 0.11 -16.57 -11.90
C LEU A 161 -1.24 -16.40 -12.63
N SER A 162 -1.95 -17.51 -12.83
CA SER A 162 -3.26 -17.52 -13.48
C SER A 162 -4.28 -16.70 -12.71
N SER A 163 -4.22 -16.73 -11.37
CA SER A 163 -5.12 -15.97 -10.50
C SER A 163 -4.86 -14.46 -10.59
N TYR A 164 -3.59 -14.03 -10.59
CA TYR A 164 -3.27 -12.62 -10.81
C TYR A 164 -3.62 -12.17 -12.22
N GLN A 165 -3.39 -13.01 -13.24
CA GLN A 165 -3.75 -12.68 -14.61
C GLN A 165 -5.26 -12.48 -14.75
N ALA A 166 -6.08 -13.39 -14.22
CA ALA A 166 -7.53 -13.25 -14.21
C ALA A 166 -7.99 -11.98 -13.49
N LEU A 167 -7.37 -11.64 -12.35
CA LEU A 167 -7.65 -10.40 -11.62
C LEU A 167 -7.33 -9.16 -12.45
N TYR A 168 -6.18 -9.14 -13.15
CA TYR A 168 -5.79 -7.99 -13.97
C TYR A 168 -6.65 -7.85 -15.22
N ASP A 169 -6.99 -8.96 -15.87
CA ASP A 169 -7.90 -8.97 -17.02
C ASP A 169 -9.28 -8.43 -16.62
N GLU A 170 -9.79 -8.80 -15.44
CA GLU A 170 -11.05 -8.27 -14.92
C GLU A 170 -11.01 -6.77 -14.60
N LEU A 171 -9.88 -6.25 -14.10
CA LEU A 171 -9.74 -4.84 -13.71
C LEU A 171 -9.44 -3.90 -14.88
N SER A 172 -8.88 -4.41 -15.97
CA SER A 172 -8.49 -3.64 -17.15
C SER A 172 -9.61 -3.51 -18.20
N HIS A 173 -10.78 -4.11 -17.96
CA HIS A 173 -12.00 -3.99 -18.76
C HIS A 173 -13.06 -3.10 -18.08
#